data_AF-A0A0F8ZEA0-F1
#
_entry.id   AF-A0A0F8ZEA0-F1
#
_cell.length_a   1.000
_cell.length_b   1.000
_cell.length_c   1.000
_cell.angle_alpha   90.00
_cell.angle_beta   90.00
_cell.angle_gamma   90.00
#
_symmetry.space_group_name_H-M   'P 1'
#
loop_
_entity.id
_entity.type
_entity.pdbx_description
1 polymer ?
#
loop_
_entity_poly.entity_id
_entity_poly.type
_entity_poly.pdbx_seq_one_letter_code
_entity_poly.pdbx_strand_id
1 'polypeptide(L)'
;ISAEEFIDKFGNWSAFVASSRTLSTIRASQAPSWSTLSYTGSIGAPSGNSRSYWDADFIFDAGLSENMVVATNNVDSPYFFTIDKDNTTFSDYTFLDSFMSKAKSVVAHDNRLVFFNVEANAVRHPHRFVFTPRGLPTSDSIFAGAGVIDDDAMRGIGQKVVRDREGLLFFTDREIWRARARLDIFAYDLFPLTQKLSCPYPRTIVNTALGVVFLAQDFEVYLIAGNVINPLSLLVQGEPSRIKKLLIDELTEPDRAWGLYHPRLNRYELYYNVSGGSYPAHALFFDFETRSWLQQRFASHELGAGLIWPEPDPAPGETWDQRGDTFDSTIESWNEAGTPQRPALEDADEMVFSSLGSAFRLLSAQTTDDGTAIDCRWRSHGMAGKRRLAYERLHEIWTEYEATSASSASVFCSYDLGTNFDSGFALSLKSSSH
;
A
#
# COMPACT_ATOMS: atom_id res chain seq x y z
N ILE A 1 -8.94 7.88 0.02
CA ILE A 1 -8.03 8.03 1.17
C ILE A 1 -6.71 7.39 0.78
N SER A 2 -5.59 8.01 1.11
CA SER A 2 -4.25 7.44 1.00
C SER A 2 -3.49 7.70 2.29
N ALA A 3 -2.48 6.88 2.56
CA ALA A 3 -1.62 6.99 3.71
C ALA A 3 -0.19 6.65 3.27
N GLU A 4 0.79 7.44 3.71
CA GLU A 4 2.20 7.26 3.38
C GLU A 4 3.06 7.58 4.61
N GLU A 5 4.18 6.86 4.76
CA GLU A 5 5.14 7.03 5.86
C GLU A 5 6.47 7.57 5.37
N PHE A 6 7.11 8.36 6.23
CA PHE A 6 8.40 8.97 5.95
C PHE A 6 9.29 8.96 7.18
N ILE A 7 10.59 8.84 6.96
CA ILE A 7 11.61 8.99 8.00
C ILE A 7 12.45 10.20 7.63
N ASP A 8 12.52 11.18 8.53
CA ASP A 8 13.29 12.39 8.30
C ASP A 8 14.81 12.12 8.41
N LYS A 9 15.61 13.16 8.11
CA LYS A 9 17.08 13.12 8.16
C LYS A 9 17.66 12.87 9.56
N PHE A 10 16.86 13.05 10.60
CA PHE A 10 17.22 12.81 11.99
C PHE A 10 16.73 11.44 12.48
N GLY A 11 16.07 10.66 11.62
CA GLY A 11 15.50 9.36 11.97
C GLY A 11 14.13 9.46 12.64
N ASN A 12 13.49 10.63 12.66
CA ASN A 12 12.14 10.76 13.20
C ASN A 12 11.12 10.25 12.18
N TRP A 13 10.22 9.40 12.65
CA TRP A 13 9.11 8.91 11.86
C TRP A 13 8.01 9.97 11.75
N SER A 14 7.41 10.06 10.58
CA SER A 14 6.23 10.88 10.30
C SER A 14 5.30 10.12 9.34
N ALA A 15 4.01 10.39 9.43
CA ALA A 15 3.05 9.88 8.46
C ALA A 15 2.16 10.99 7.92
N PHE A 16 1.68 10.75 6.71
CA PHE A 16 0.75 11.58 5.97
C PHE A 16 -0.49 10.79 5.65
N VAL A 17 -1.66 11.37 5.91
CA VAL A 17 -2.95 10.80 5.54
C VAL A 17 -3.74 11.82 4.78
N ALA A 18 -4.29 11.38 3.65
CA ALA A 18 -5.00 12.23 2.72
C ALA A 18 -6.37 11.67 2.41
N SER A 19 -7.40 12.50 2.58
CA SER A 19 -8.75 12.27 2.06
C SER A 19 -9.01 13.16 0.84
N SER A 20 -10.24 13.17 0.33
CA SER A 20 -10.63 14.06 -0.78
C SER A 20 -10.66 15.54 -0.40
N ARG A 21 -10.58 15.89 0.89
CA ARG A 21 -10.70 17.27 1.39
C ARG A 21 -9.74 17.61 2.53
N THR A 22 -9.11 16.61 3.13
CA THR A 22 -8.30 16.79 4.33
C THR A 22 -6.93 16.16 4.12
N LEU A 23 -5.89 16.89 4.51
CA LEU A 23 -4.53 16.43 4.57
C LEU A 23 -4.05 16.60 6.01
N SER A 24 -3.58 15.51 6.60
CA SER A 24 -3.12 15.49 7.98
C SER A 24 -1.74 14.85 8.04
N THR A 25 -0.92 15.36 8.96
CA THR A 25 0.39 14.77 9.25
C THR A 25 0.52 14.49 10.73
N ILE A 26 1.24 13.43 11.04
CA ILE A 26 1.71 13.15 12.38
C ILE A 26 3.23 13.08 12.38
N ARG A 27 3.83 13.59 13.45
CA ARG A 27 5.26 13.44 13.73
C ARG A 27 5.43 12.67 15.02
N ALA A 28 6.34 11.71 15.04
CA ALA A 28 6.80 11.11 16.28
C ALA A 28 7.62 12.16 17.08
N SER A 29 6.94 12.96 17.89
CA SER A 29 7.56 13.77 18.94
C SER A 29 7.24 13.16 20.32
N GLN A 30 7.70 13.76 21.43
CA GLN A 30 7.30 13.28 22.77
C GLN A 30 5.78 13.40 23.04
N ALA A 31 5.05 14.18 22.22
CA ALA A 31 3.59 14.25 22.20
C ALA A 31 3.09 14.35 20.74
N PRO A 32 3.06 13.24 20.00
CA PRO A 32 2.54 13.15 18.65
C PRO A 32 1.07 13.57 18.65
N SER A 33 0.74 14.54 17.83
CA SER A 33 -0.64 14.91 17.54
C SER A 33 -0.79 15.00 16.04
N TRP A 34 -1.94 14.56 15.52
CA TRP A 34 -2.26 14.86 14.14
C TRP A 34 -2.48 16.36 14.02
N SER A 35 -1.74 16.97 13.09
CA SER A 35 -1.97 18.34 12.69
C SER A 35 -2.74 18.33 11.37
N THR A 36 -3.99 18.81 11.40
CA THR A 36 -4.67 19.22 10.17
C THR A 36 -3.91 20.41 9.63
N LEU A 37 -3.39 20.27 8.43
CA LEU A 37 -2.51 21.27 7.87
C LEU A 37 -3.31 22.47 7.37
N SER A 38 -2.76 23.68 7.59
CA SER A 38 -3.35 24.92 7.11
C SER A 38 -2.86 25.25 5.70
N TYR A 39 -3.76 25.74 4.86
CA TYR A 39 -3.45 26.17 3.49
C TYR A 39 -3.07 27.65 3.50
N THR A 40 -2.00 28.03 2.79
CA THR A 40 -1.68 29.45 2.60
C THR A 40 -2.77 30.12 1.75
N GLY A 41 -3.01 31.42 1.97
CA GLY A 41 -4.23 32.12 1.53
C GLY A 41 -4.52 32.19 0.02
N SER A 42 -3.66 31.65 -0.84
CA SER A 42 -3.87 31.50 -2.29
C SER A 42 -4.14 30.05 -2.73
N ILE A 43 -3.94 29.08 -1.84
CA ILE A 43 -4.00 27.65 -2.14
C ILE A 43 -5.35 27.10 -1.69
N GLY A 44 -6.10 26.52 -2.62
CA GLY A 44 -7.38 25.88 -2.33
C GLY A 44 -7.20 24.61 -1.50
N ALA A 45 -8.20 24.30 -0.68
CA ALA A 45 -8.32 22.97 -0.11
C ALA A 45 -8.35 21.94 -1.25
N PRO A 46 -7.75 20.74 -1.06
CA PRO A 46 -7.71 19.75 -2.11
C PRO A 46 -9.10 19.35 -2.57
N SER A 47 -9.16 18.99 -3.85
CA SER A 47 -10.36 18.58 -4.52
C SER A 47 -10.23 17.15 -5.05
N GLY A 48 -11.33 16.59 -5.55
CA GLY A 48 -11.36 15.23 -6.07
C GLY A 48 -12.49 14.39 -5.48
N ASN A 49 -12.49 13.11 -5.86
CA ASN A 49 -13.49 12.14 -5.45
C ASN A 49 -12.83 10.90 -4.83
N SER A 50 -13.62 9.87 -4.54
CA SER A 50 -13.12 8.61 -3.95
C SER A 50 -12.13 7.83 -4.83
N ARG A 51 -11.94 8.25 -6.08
CA ARG A 51 -10.98 7.70 -7.07
C ARG A 51 -9.79 8.62 -7.33
N SER A 52 -9.78 9.81 -6.74
CA SER A 52 -8.66 10.76 -6.76
C SER A 52 -7.69 10.38 -5.64
N TYR A 53 -6.95 9.30 -5.87
CA TYR A 53 -6.00 8.78 -4.89
C TYR A 53 -4.76 9.66 -4.84
N TRP A 54 -4.26 9.87 -3.62
CA TRP A 54 -2.99 10.55 -3.41
C TRP A 54 -1.84 9.55 -3.54
N ASP A 55 -0.78 10.02 -4.17
CA ASP A 55 0.56 9.42 -4.19
C ASP A 55 1.51 10.46 -3.61
N ALA A 56 2.40 10.06 -2.71
CA ALA A 56 3.32 10.98 -2.06
C ALA A 56 4.70 10.35 -1.87
N ASP A 57 5.72 11.20 -1.88
CA ASP A 57 7.08 10.82 -1.52
C ASP A 57 7.77 12.02 -0.84
N PHE A 58 8.94 11.79 -0.28
CA PHE A 58 9.70 12.80 0.45
C PHE A 58 11.09 12.98 -0.14
N ILE A 59 11.59 14.21 -0.07
CA ILE A 59 12.91 14.58 -0.56
C ILE A 59 13.53 15.63 0.36
N PHE A 60 14.85 15.58 0.49
CA PHE A 60 15.59 16.64 1.17
C PHE A 60 15.78 17.85 0.24
N ASP A 61 15.32 19.02 0.66
CA ASP A 61 15.62 20.29 -0.01
C ASP A 61 16.87 20.91 0.61
N ALA A 62 17.97 20.92 -0.14
CA ALA A 62 19.24 21.49 0.32
C ALA A 62 19.21 23.02 0.47
N GLY A 63 18.35 23.71 -0.29
CA GLY A 63 18.18 25.16 -0.20
C GLY A 63 17.45 25.59 1.06
N LEU A 64 16.47 24.80 1.49
CA LEU A 64 15.76 25.00 2.76
C LEU A 64 16.44 24.30 3.95
N SER A 65 17.33 23.34 3.68
CA SER A 65 17.92 22.43 4.66
C SER A 65 16.85 21.64 5.45
N GLU A 66 15.77 21.25 4.79
CA GLU A 66 14.59 20.61 5.39
C GLU A 66 14.13 19.41 4.56
N ASN A 67 13.52 18.41 5.19
CA ASN A 67 12.80 17.38 4.46
C ASN A 67 11.44 17.92 4.02
N MET A 68 11.07 17.62 2.79
CA MET A 68 9.84 18.05 2.16
C MET A 68 9.05 16.82 1.71
N VAL A 69 7.78 16.77 2.06
CA VAL A 69 6.83 15.81 1.48
C VAL A 69 6.19 16.46 0.27
N VAL A 70 6.03 15.68 -0.78
CA VAL A 70 5.36 16.08 -2.02
C VAL A 70 4.26 15.09 -2.31
N ALA A 71 3.05 15.58 -2.53
CA ALA A 71 1.88 14.75 -2.74
C ALA A 71 1.11 15.20 -3.99
N THR A 72 0.55 14.25 -4.72
CA THR A 72 -0.25 14.51 -5.92
C THR A 72 -1.46 13.59 -5.97
N ASN A 73 -2.59 14.08 -6.48
CA ASN A 73 -3.86 13.35 -6.54
C ASN A 73 -4.50 13.30 -7.93
N ASN A 74 -3.76 13.75 -8.94
CA ASN A 74 -4.20 13.82 -10.31
C ASN A 74 -5.36 14.78 -10.63
N VAL A 75 -5.74 15.64 -9.69
CA VAL A 75 -6.84 16.60 -9.84
C VAL A 75 -6.34 18.02 -9.60
N ASP A 76 -5.55 18.19 -8.55
CA ASP A 76 -4.97 19.46 -8.15
C ASP A 76 -3.49 19.54 -8.56
N SER A 77 -2.93 20.74 -8.50
CA SER A 77 -1.48 20.92 -8.58
C SER A 77 -0.80 20.15 -7.45
N PRO A 78 0.40 19.55 -7.67
CA PRO A 78 1.10 18.87 -6.61
C PRO A 78 1.30 19.80 -5.41
N TYR A 79 1.11 19.24 -4.22
CA TYR A 79 1.25 19.93 -2.96
C TYR A 79 2.57 19.56 -2.30
N PHE A 80 3.15 20.49 -1.55
CA PHE A 80 4.25 20.18 -0.64
C PHE A 80 4.18 20.89 0.69
N PHE A 81 4.89 20.33 1.66
CA PHE A 81 5.10 20.91 2.98
C PHE A 81 6.43 20.40 3.54
N THR A 82 7.02 21.15 4.48
CA THR A 82 8.28 20.74 5.13
C THR A 82 8.02 20.04 6.46
N ILE A 83 8.67 18.90 6.71
CA ILE A 83 8.43 18.06 7.90
C ILE A 83 9.05 18.69 9.16
N ASP A 84 9.82 19.77 9.07
CA ASP A 84 10.62 20.26 10.20
C ASP A 84 10.04 21.50 10.91
N LYS A 85 8.84 22.01 10.54
CA LYS A 85 8.27 23.25 11.11
C LYS A 85 7.01 23.04 11.95
N ASP A 86 6.94 23.65 13.14
CA ASP A 86 5.76 23.64 14.04
C ASP A 86 4.49 24.24 13.42
N ASN A 87 4.62 24.95 12.28
CA ASN A 87 3.53 25.47 11.47
C ASN A 87 3.68 25.01 10.00
N THR A 88 3.47 23.72 9.75
CA THR A 88 3.43 23.18 8.40
C THR A 88 2.30 23.82 7.61
N THR A 89 2.67 24.64 6.64
CA THR A 89 1.74 25.26 5.70
C THR A 89 1.93 24.60 4.34
N PHE A 90 0.82 24.24 3.69
CA PHE A 90 0.88 23.73 2.33
C PHE A 90 1.28 24.86 1.37
N SER A 91 2.22 24.50 0.50
CA SER A 91 2.57 25.23 -0.72
C SER A 91 2.25 24.34 -1.93
N ASP A 92 2.11 24.93 -3.11
CA ASP A 92 1.83 24.21 -4.35
C ASP A 92 3.01 24.34 -5.34
N TYR A 93 3.08 23.42 -6.27
CA TYR A 93 4.08 23.41 -7.35
C TYR A 93 3.71 24.32 -8.53
N THR A 94 3.06 25.46 -8.28
CA THR A 94 2.69 26.42 -9.36
C THR A 94 3.91 26.92 -10.14
N PHE A 95 5.10 26.91 -9.54
CA PHE A 95 6.34 27.22 -10.26
C PHE A 95 6.74 26.18 -11.33
N LEU A 96 6.19 24.96 -11.29
CA LEU A 96 6.37 23.96 -12.35
C LEU A 96 5.32 24.04 -13.45
N ASP A 97 4.40 25.02 -13.44
CA ASP A 97 3.31 25.14 -14.44
C ASP A 97 3.82 25.21 -15.90
N SER A 98 5.07 25.62 -16.10
CA SER A 98 5.76 25.60 -17.39
C SER A 98 5.99 24.18 -17.94
N PHE A 99 6.08 23.17 -17.06
CA PHE A 99 6.26 21.76 -17.40
C PHE A 99 5.03 20.90 -17.10
N MET A 100 4.31 21.21 -16.02
CA MET A 100 3.11 20.50 -15.58
C MET A 100 2.27 21.33 -14.62
N SER A 101 0.95 21.20 -14.71
CA SER A 101 -0.02 21.71 -13.74
C SER A 101 -0.58 20.61 -12.83
N LYS A 102 -0.52 19.32 -13.23
CA LYS A 102 -0.99 18.16 -12.43
C LYS A 102 -0.12 16.95 -12.70
N ALA A 103 -0.04 16.02 -11.76
CA ALA A 103 0.62 14.73 -11.93
C ALA A 103 -0.24 13.60 -11.37
N LYS A 104 -0.05 12.37 -11.84
CA LYS A 104 -0.73 11.21 -11.25
C LYS A 104 0.08 10.55 -10.14
N SER A 105 1.39 10.57 -10.26
CA SER A 105 2.31 9.89 -9.36
C SER A 105 3.59 10.69 -9.20
N VAL A 106 4.20 10.59 -8.03
CA VAL A 106 5.43 11.29 -7.68
C VAL A 106 6.36 10.35 -6.91
N VAL A 107 7.65 10.41 -7.22
CA VAL A 107 8.68 9.67 -6.49
C VAL A 107 9.96 10.50 -6.37
N ALA A 108 10.66 10.38 -5.26
CA ALA A 108 11.99 10.90 -5.07
C ALA A 108 13.03 9.86 -5.50
N HIS A 109 13.89 10.22 -6.44
CA HIS A 109 14.94 9.35 -6.93
C HIS A 109 16.16 10.17 -7.33
N ASP A 110 17.35 9.74 -6.89
CA ASP A 110 18.62 10.37 -7.26
C ASP A 110 18.63 11.90 -6.98
N ASN A 111 18.09 12.26 -5.81
CA ASN A 111 17.89 13.63 -5.33
C ASN A 111 17.08 14.52 -6.28
N ARG A 112 16.17 13.93 -7.07
CA ARG A 112 15.19 14.62 -7.88
C ARG A 112 13.80 14.16 -7.48
N LEU A 113 12.82 15.02 -7.66
CA LEU A 113 11.42 14.60 -7.75
C LEU A 113 11.14 14.23 -9.20
N VAL A 114 10.45 13.12 -9.39
CA VAL A 114 9.99 12.64 -10.69
C VAL A 114 8.48 12.49 -10.64
N PHE A 115 7.81 13.27 -11.49
CA PHE A 115 6.36 13.25 -11.66
C PHE A 115 6.02 12.48 -12.92
N PHE A 116 4.95 11.68 -12.89
CA PHE A 116 4.55 10.84 -14.02
C PHE A 116 3.08 10.99 -14.36
N ASN A 117 2.77 10.87 -15.66
CA ASN A 117 1.44 11.05 -16.24
C ASN A 117 0.87 12.43 -15.84
N VAL A 118 1.40 13.46 -16.48
CA VAL A 118 1.17 14.85 -16.11
C VAL A 118 0.15 15.54 -17.02
N GLU A 119 -0.43 16.62 -16.53
CA GLU A 119 -1.17 17.59 -17.35
C GLU A 119 -0.31 18.84 -17.50
N ALA A 120 -0.23 19.42 -18.70
CA ALA A 120 0.44 20.68 -18.95
C ALA A 120 -0.44 21.52 -19.89
N ASN A 121 -0.71 22.78 -19.55
CA ASN A 121 -1.60 23.65 -20.33
C ASN A 121 -2.98 23.01 -20.63
N ALA A 122 -3.57 22.33 -19.64
CA ALA A 122 -4.82 21.56 -19.76
C ALA A 122 -4.79 20.39 -20.76
N VAL A 123 -3.60 20.02 -21.26
CA VAL A 123 -3.41 18.84 -22.11
C VAL A 123 -2.79 17.72 -21.29
N ARG A 124 -3.39 16.53 -21.37
CA ARG A 124 -2.92 15.35 -20.66
C ARG A 124 -1.82 14.63 -21.44
N HIS A 125 -0.70 14.36 -20.77
CA HIS A 125 0.44 13.63 -21.31
C HIS A 125 0.66 12.33 -20.53
N PRO A 126 0.05 11.20 -20.96
CA PRO A 126 0.04 9.95 -20.19
C PRO A 126 1.39 9.25 -20.03
N HIS A 127 2.37 9.59 -20.88
CA HIS A 127 3.72 9.00 -20.90
C HIS A 127 4.81 9.98 -20.52
N ARG A 128 4.44 11.24 -20.25
CA ARG A 128 5.38 12.26 -19.86
C ARG A 128 5.79 12.07 -18.42
N PHE A 129 7.08 12.25 -18.17
CA PHE A 129 7.57 12.49 -16.84
C PHE A 129 8.38 13.79 -16.77
N VAL A 130 8.20 14.49 -15.66
CA VAL A 130 8.83 15.76 -15.35
C VAL A 130 9.73 15.54 -14.16
N PHE A 131 10.95 16.05 -14.20
CA PHE A 131 11.87 15.92 -13.08
C PHE A 131 12.48 17.26 -12.69
N THR A 132 12.63 17.45 -11.38
CA THR A 132 13.27 18.63 -10.81
C THR A 132 14.80 18.53 -10.92
N PRO A 133 15.53 19.65 -10.82
CA PRO A 133 16.98 19.64 -10.71
C PRO A 133 17.47 18.80 -9.53
N ARG A 134 18.65 18.19 -9.67
CA ARG A 134 19.24 17.39 -8.59
C ARG A 134 19.55 18.28 -7.37
N GLY A 135 18.97 17.94 -6.22
CA GLY A 135 19.19 18.62 -4.94
C GLY A 135 18.42 19.95 -4.78
N LEU A 136 17.63 20.36 -5.77
CA LEU A 136 16.83 21.59 -5.74
C LEU A 136 15.38 21.24 -6.13
N PRO A 137 14.64 20.55 -5.25
CA PRO A 137 13.29 20.05 -5.59
C PRO A 137 12.26 21.17 -5.79
N THR A 138 12.56 22.39 -5.32
CA THR A 138 11.71 23.58 -5.43
C THR A 138 12.08 24.49 -6.61
N SER A 139 12.80 23.97 -7.62
CA SER A 139 13.22 24.72 -8.80
C SER A 139 12.73 24.08 -10.10
N ASP A 140 12.37 24.92 -11.07
CA ASP A 140 12.01 24.57 -12.45
C ASP A 140 13.15 24.90 -13.44
N SER A 141 14.32 25.33 -12.96
CA SER A 141 15.36 25.84 -13.84
C SER A 141 15.98 24.73 -14.71
N ILE A 142 15.76 24.81 -16.02
CA ILE A 142 16.42 23.94 -17.01
C ILE A 142 17.94 24.06 -16.95
N PHE A 143 18.45 25.23 -16.55
CA PHE A 143 19.89 25.47 -16.39
C PHE A 143 20.46 24.78 -15.14
N ALA A 144 19.62 24.52 -14.15
CA ALA A 144 19.96 23.67 -13.00
C ALA A 144 19.77 22.17 -13.30
N GLY A 145 19.18 21.84 -14.45
CA GLY A 145 18.95 20.46 -14.88
C GLY A 145 17.55 19.93 -14.60
N ALA A 146 16.54 20.79 -14.46
CA ALA A 146 15.13 20.39 -14.59
C ALA A 146 14.87 19.89 -16.01
N GLY A 147 13.90 19.00 -16.19
CA GLY A 147 13.59 18.51 -17.52
C GLY A 147 12.31 17.72 -17.63
N VAL A 148 11.99 17.41 -18.88
CA VAL A 148 10.82 16.64 -19.30
C VAL A 148 11.28 15.61 -20.30
N ILE A 149 10.76 14.41 -20.18
CA ILE A 149 10.91 13.37 -21.20
C ILE A 149 9.52 12.87 -21.57
N ASP A 150 9.30 12.84 -22.88
CA ASP A 150 8.18 12.17 -23.52
C ASP A 150 8.72 10.90 -24.16
N ASP A 151 8.13 9.75 -23.83
CA ASP A 151 8.44 8.48 -24.50
C ASP A 151 7.28 8.08 -25.41
N ASP A 152 7.40 8.40 -26.69
CA ASP A 152 6.38 8.10 -27.70
C ASP A 152 6.23 6.58 -27.98
N ALA A 153 7.21 5.76 -27.56
CA ALA A 153 7.14 4.31 -27.69
C ALA A 153 6.34 3.67 -26.54
N MET A 154 6.16 4.38 -25.43
CA MET A 154 5.33 3.95 -24.32
C MET A 154 3.85 3.96 -24.71
N ARG A 155 3.11 2.94 -24.27
CA ARG A 155 1.68 2.74 -24.57
C ARG A 155 0.88 2.65 -23.29
N GLY A 156 -0.41 2.97 -23.41
CA GLY A 156 -1.34 2.93 -22.28
C GLY A 156 -1.45 4.28 -21.56
N ILE A 157 -2.03 4.28 -20.38
CA ILE A 157 -2.11 5.45 -19.50
C ILE A 157 -1.20 5.17 -18.30
N GLY A 158 -0.26 6.08 -18.01
CA GLY A 158 0.60 5.98 -16.83
C GLY A 158 -0.22 5.86 -15.54
N GLN A 159 0.21 5.01 -14.61
CA GLN A 159 -0.51 4.66 -13.39
C GLN A 159 0.27 5.06 -12.16
N LYS A 160 1.52 4.61 -12.03
CA LYS A 160 2.42 4.94 -10.93
C LYS A 160 3.88 4.89 -11.38
N VAL A 161 4.72 5.74 -10.79
CA VAL A 161 6.17 5.62 -10.82
C VAL A 161 6.66 5.23 -9.44
N VAL A 162 7.55 4.25 -9.35
CA VAL A 162 8.14 3.81 -8.08
C VAL A 162 9.64 3.61 -8.24
N ARG A 163 10.38 3.88 -7.17
CA ARG A 163 11.80 3.55 -7.10
C ARG A 163 11.99 2.07 -6.80
N ASP A 164 12.95 1.45 -7.46
CA ASP A 164 13.45 0.12 -7.13
C ASP A 164 14.97 0.17 -6.92
N ARG A 165 15.60 -0.98 -6.66
CA ARG A 165 17.05 -1.04 -6.43
C ARG A 165 17.91 -0.66 -7.64
N GLU A 166 17.40 -0.77 -8.87
CA GLU A 166 18.18 -0.46 -10.08
C GLU A 166 17.81 0.88 -10.73
N GLY A 167 16.74 1.55 -10.26
CA GLY A 167 16.32 2.84 -10.76
C GLY A 167 14.84 3.12 -10.50
N LEU A 168 14.13 3.48 -11.57
CA LEU A 168 12.69 3.78 -11.55
C LEU A 168 11.93 2.74 -12.37
N LEU A 169 10.73 2.41 -11.91
CA LEU A 169 9.74 1.62 -12.62
C LEU A 169 8.53 2.49 -12.93
N PHE A 170 8.14 2.52 -14.19
CA PHE A 170 6.97 3.24 -14.69
C PHE A 170 5.91 2.22 -15.08
N PHE A 171 4.81 2.20 -14.33
CA PHE A 171 3.67 1.33 -14.57
C PHE A 171 2.64 2.08 -15.39
N THR A 172 2.22 1.48 -16.50
CA THR A 172 1.03 1.90 -17.25
C THR A 172 -0.07 0.84 -17.12
N ASP A 173 -1.25 1.12 -17.66
CA ASP A 173 -2.30 0.12 -17.83
C ASP A 173 -2.02 -0.91 -18.94
N ARG A 174 -0.91 -0.80 -19.69
CA ARG A 174 -0.57 -1.76 -20.77
C ARG A 174 0.83 -2.40 -20.70
N GLU A 175 1.76 -1.73 -20.04
CA GLU A 175 3.17 -2.12 -20.02
C GLU A 175 3.92 -1.53 -18.82
N ILE A 176 5.10 -2.08 -18.55
CA ILE A 176 5.99 -1.64 -17.48
C ILE A 176 7.33 -1.28 -18.09
N TRP A 177 7.81 -0.09 -17.76
CA TRP A 177 9.09 0.45 -18.21
C TRP A 177 10.02 0.63 -17.04
N ARG A 178 11.31 0.60 -17.32
CA ARG A 178 12.37 0.90 -16.37
C ARG A 178 13.13 2.12 -16.85
N ALA A 179 13.50 2.99 -15.93
CA ALA A 179 14.47 4.03 -16.18
C ALA A 179 15.68 3.91 -15.26
N ARG A 180 16.86 4.15 -15.81
CA ARG A 180 18.12 4.25 -15.05
C ARG A 180 18.57 5.68 -15.00
N ALA A 181 18.99 6.15 -13.83
CA ALA A 181 19.55 7.49 -13.70
C ALA A 181 20.85 7.63 -14.50
N ARG A 182 20.99 8.79 -15.12
CA ARG A 182 22.21 9.27 -15.77
C ARG A 182 22.76 10.47 -15.00
N LEU A 183 24.06 10.72 -15.17
CA LEU A 183 24.73 11.89 -14.58
C LEU A 183 24.67 13.13 -15.48
N ASP A 184 24.04 13.06 -16.65
CA ASP A 184 23.98 14.14 -17.63
C ASP A 184 22.59 14.79 -17.70
N ILE A 185 22.42 15.71 -18.66
CA ILE A 185 21.22 16.53 -18.84
C ILE A 185 19.96 15.71 -19.18
N PHE A 186 20.12 14.48 -19.68
CA PHE A 186 18.97 13.63 -19.99
C PHE A 186 18.40 12.97 -18.74
N ALA A 187 19.15 12.94 -17.63
CA ALA A 187 18.79 12.43 -16.30
C ALA A 187 18.37 10.95 -16.22
N TYR A 188 17.74 10.37 -17.24
CA TYR A 188 17.18 9.03 -17.26
C TYR A 188 17.28 8.38 -18.64
N ASP A 189 17.66 7.11 -18.69
CA ASP A 189 17.52 6.23 -19.85
C ASP A 189 16.33 5.29 -19.67
N LEU A 190 15.37 5.30 -20.59
CA LEU A 190 14.17 4.46 -20.53
C LEU A 190 14.26 3.24 -21.43
N PHE A 191 13.71 2.13 -20.94
CA PHE A 191 13.59 0.89 -21.70
C PHE A 191 12.40 0.06 -21.23
N PRO A 192 11.74 -0.67 -22.14
CA PRO A 192 10.60 -1.51 -21.78
C PRO A 192 11.09 -2.69 -20.97
N LEU A 193 10.55 -2.87 -19.77
CA LEU A 193 10.78 -4.07 -18.97
C LEU A 193 9.86 -5.21 -19.46
N THR A 194 8.59 -4.90 -19.72
CA THR A 194 7.65 -5.81 -20.36
C THR A 194 6.55 -5.04 -21.07
N GLN A 195 6.16 -5.56 -22.24
CA GLN A 195 5.06 -5.06 -23.05
C GLN A 195 3.82 -5.98 -23.01
N LYS A 196 3.86 -7.01 -22.15
CA LYS A 196 2.81 -8.03 -22.04
C LYS A 196 2.05 -7.97 -20.72
N LEU A 197 2.62 -7.29 -19.74
CA LEU A 197 2.09 -7.18 -18.38
C LEU A 197 2.05 -5.71 -17.98
N SER A 198 1.07 -5.36 -17.17
CA SER A 198 0.79 -3.99 -16.76
C SER A 198 0.15 -3.96 -15.38
N CYS A 199 -0.02 -2.77 -14.82
CA CYS A 199 -0.71 -2.57 -13.56
C CYS A 199 -1.66 -1.37 -13.67
N PRO A 200 -2.95 -1.59 -13.98
CA PRO A 200 -3.96 -0.54 -13.96
C PRO A 200 -4.35 -0.09 -12.54
N TYR A 201 -3.89 -0.79 -11.50
CA TYR A 201 -4.29 -0.62 -10.09
C TYR A 201 -3.13 -0.03 -9.26
N PRO A 202 -2.82 1.28 -9.39
CA PRO A 202 -1.57 1.86 -8.89
C PRO A 202 -1.36 1.71 -7.37
N ARG A 203 -2.46 1.67 -6.61
CA ARG A 203 -2.42 1.54 -5.14
C ARG A 203 -1.98 0.16 -4.66
N THR A 204 -1.98 -0.84 -5.54
CA THR A 204 -1.51 -2.20 -5.21
C THR A 204 0.00 -2.34 -5.35
N ILE A 205 0.67 -1.35 -5.96
CA ILE A 205 2.10 -1.33 -6.22
C ILE A 205 2.83 -0.93 -4.93
N VAL A 206 3.58 -1.85 -4.35
CA VAL A 206 4.28 -1.67 -3.08
C VAL A 206 5.74 -2.09 -3.23
N ASN A 207 6.65 -1.26 -2.72
CA ASN A 207 8.07 -1.59 -2.67
C ASN A 207 8.37 -2.43 -1.43
N THR A 208 9.08 -3.55 -1.60
CA THR A 208 9.45 -4.48 -0.54
C THR A 208 10.97 -4.68 -0.54
N ALA A 209 11.51 -5.34 0.49
CA ALA A 209 12.92 -5.69 0.53
C ALA A 209 13.36 -6.61 -0.63
N LEU A 210 12.44 -7.35 -1.26
CA LEU A 210 12.74 -8.25 -2.37
C LEU A 210 12.55 -7.61 -3.75
N GLY A 211 11.81 -6.50 -3.81
CA GLY A 211 11.45 -5.83 -5.07
C GLY A 211 10.06 -5.23 -5.02
N VAL A 212 9.52 -4.86 -6.18
CA VAL A 212 8.21 -4.21 -6.27
C VAL A 212 7.13 -5.25 -6.51
N VAL A 213 6.16 -5.35 -5.59
CA VAL A 213 4.97 -6.20 -5.71
C VAL A 213 3.82 -5.39 -6.30
N PHE A 214 3.00 -5.99 -7.16
CA PHE A 214 1.82 -5.34 -7.74
C PHE A 214 0.76 -6.34 -8.19
N LEU A 215 -0.51 -5.90 -8.21
CA LEU A 215 -1.60 -6.62 -8.86
C LEU A 215 -1.66 -6.25 -10.34
N ALA A 216 -1.48 -7.22 -11.23
CA ALA A 216 -1.47 -6.97 -12.66
C ALA A 216 -2.88 -6.94 -13.27
N GLN A 217 -2.98 -6.48 -14.53
CA GLN A 217 -4.23 -6.46 -15.31
C GLN A 217 -4.93 -7.83 -15.46
N ASP A 218 -4.20 -8.93 -15.28
CA ASP A 218 -4.73 -10.29 -15.38
C ASP A 218 -5.10 -10.88 -14.01
N PHE A 219 -5.18 -10.04 -12.97
CA PHE A 219 -5.50 -10.37 -11.58
C PHE A 219 -4.53 -11.34 -10.90
N GLU A 220 -3.32 -11.52 -11.44
CA GLU A 220 -2.24 -12.18 -10.72
C GLU A 220 -1.38 -11.15 -9.99
N VAL A 221 -0.82 -11.55 -8.85
CA VAL A 221 0.11 -10.71 -8.10
C VAL A 221 1.54 -11.10 -8.49
N TYR A 222 2.32 -10.11 -8.92
CA TYR A 222 3.70 -10.31 -9.37
C TYR A 222 4.68 -9.55 -8.49
N LEU A 223 5.91 -10.06 -8.45
CA LEU A 223 7.09 -9.42 -7.90
C LEU A 223 8.07 -9.09 -9.04
N ILE A 224 8.50 -7.84 -9.10
CA ILE A 224 9.63 -7.38 -9.93
C ILE A 224 10.87 -7.32 -9.07
N ALA A 225 11.84 -8.20 -9.36
CA ALA A 225 13.15 -8.22 -8.73
C ALA A 225 14.22 -8.04 -9.80
N GLY A 226 14.78 -6.83 -9.89
CA GLY A 226 15.62 -6.43 -11.02
C GLY A 226 14.84 -6.54 -12.34
N ASN A 227 15.43 -7.16 -13.36
CA ASN A 227 14.76 -7.32 -14.67
C ASN A 227 13.86 -8.56 -14.77
N VAL A 228 13.60 -9.26 -13.65
CA VAL A 228 12.78 -10.46 -13.63
C VAL A 228 11.42 -10.16 -13.01
N ILE A 229 10.36 -10.61 -13.69
CA ILE A 229 8.99 -10.51 -13.20
C ILE A 229 8.48 -11.93 -12.97
N ASN A 230 8.15 -12.25 -11.72
CA ASN A 230 7.64 -13.56 -11.33
C ASN A 230 6.30 -13.41 -10.61
N PRO A 231 5.33 -14.30 -10.88
CA PRO A 231 4.13 -14.37 -10.05
C PRO A 231 4.51 -14.78 -8.63
N LEU A 232 3.86 -14.19 -7.63
CA LEU A 232 4.07 -14.59 -6.22
C LEU A 232 3.49 -15.97 -5.94
N SER A 233 2.44 -16.35 -6.65
CA SER A 233 1.82 -17.67 -6.54
C SER A 233 2.67 -18.76 -7.20
N LEU A 234 2.76 -19.93 -6.56
CA LEU A 234 3.30 -21.13 -7.20
C LEU A 234 2.41 -21.53 -8.38
N LEU A 235 2.90 -21.33 -9.61
CA LEU A 235 2.18 -21.74 -10.81
C LEU A 235 2.40 -23.24 -11.08
N VAL A 236 1.30 -23.98 -11.18
CA VAL A 236 1.31 -25.26 -11.91
C VAL A 236 1.29 -24.93 -13.40
N GLN A 237 2.20 -25.53 -14.17
CA GLN A 237 2.33 -25.23 -15.60
C GLN A 237 0.98 -25.45 -16.32
N GLY A 238 0.45 -24.40 -16.93
CA GLY A 238 -0.81 -24.43 -17.69
C GLY A 238 -2.07 -24.07 -16.90
N GLU A 239 -1.99 -23.82 -15.59
CA GLU A 239 -3.14 -23.40 -14.78
C GLU A 239 -2.97 -21.99 -14.21
N PRO A 240 -4.05 -21.17 -14.17
CA PRO A 240 -4.00 -19.90 -13.44
C PRO A 240 -3.83 -20.18 -11.95
N SER A 241 -3.11 -19.30 -11.25
CA SER A 241 -2.92 -19.47 -9.82
C SER A 241 -4.26 -19.43 -9.07
N ARG A 242 -4.27 -20.00 -7.87
CA ARG A 242 -5.44 -19.94 -6.99
C ARG A 242 -5.83 -18.50 -6.65
N ILE A 243 -4.86 -17.62 -6.48
CA ILE A 243 -5.10 -16.21 -6.16
C ILE A 243 -5.71 -15.49 -7.34
N LYS A 244 -5.19 -15.74 -8.55
CA LYS A 244 -5.81 -15.25 -9.78
C LYS A 244 -7.26 -15.73 -9.93
N LYS A 245 -7.54 -17.02 -9.71
CA LYS A 245 -8.91 -17.56 -9.74
C LYS A 245 -9.81 -16.86 -8.71
N LEU A 246 -9.35 -16.74 -7.46
CA LEU A 246 -10.09 -16.08 -6.39
C LEU A 246 -10.41 -14.62 -6.70
N LEU A 247 -9.41 -13.86 -7.18
CA LEU A 247 -9.60 -12.45 -7.51
C LEU A 247 -10.50 -12.27 -8.74
N ILE A 248 -10.42 -13.15 -9.74
CA ILE A 248 -11.38 -13.13 -10.87
C ILE A 248 -12.82 -13.36 -10.38
N ASP A 249 -13.01 -14.24 -9.39
CA ASP A 249 -14.34 -14.62 -8.90
C ASP A 249 -14.93 -13.58 -7.91
N GLU A 250 -14.10 -12.97 -7.06
CA GLU A 250 -14.55 -12.12 -5.95
C GLU A 250 -14.38 -10.61 -6.21
N LEU A 251 -13.34 -10.17 -6.94
CA LEU A 251 -12.97 -8.75 -7.02
C LEU A 251 -13.95 -7.95 -7.89
N THR A 252 -14.66 -7.00 -7.28
CA THR A 252 -15.70 -6.21 -7.98
C THR A 252 -15.25 -4.82 -8.42
N GLU A 253 -14.45 -4.09 -7.63
CA GLU A 253 -13.90 -2.77 -8.01
C GLU A 253 -12.38 -2.70 -7.83
N PRO A 254 -11.59 -3.22 -8.78
CA PRO A 254 -10.15 -3.34 -8.60
C PRO A 254 -9.43 -1.99 -8.49
N ASP A 255 -10.03 -0.89 -8.97
CA ASP A 255 -9.50 0.48 -8.79
C ASP A 255 -9.42 0.90 -7.31
N ARG A 256 -10.22 0.28 -6.43
CA ARG A 256 -10.20 0.54 -4.98
C ARG A 256 -9.28 -0.39 -4.21
N ALA A 257 -8.76 -1.42 -4.84
CA ALA A 257 -7.80 -2.31 -4.21
C ALA A 257 -6.51 -1.55 -3.87
N TRP A 258 -5.87 -1.91 -2.77
CA TRP A 258 -4.63 -1.28 -2.33
C TRP A 258 -3.73 -2.29 -1.64
N GLY A 259 -2.44 -1.99 -1.65
CA GLY A 259 -1.40 -2.84 -1.10
C GLY A 259 -0.71 -2.20 0.10
N LEU A 260 -0.21 -3.02 1.02
CA LEU A 260 0.70 -2.65 2.11
C LEU A 260 1.80 -3.70 2.23
N TYR A 261 2.97 -3.32 2.75
CA TYR A 261 4.04 -4.24 3.07
C TYR A 261 4.41 -4.09 4.55
N HIS A 262 4.37 -5.20 5.28
CA HIS A 262 4.77 -5.27 6.67
C HIS A 262 6.23 -5.75 6.78
N PRO A 263 7.18 -4.86 7.14
CA PRO A 263 8.60 -5.21 7.13
C PRO A 263 8.98 -6.26 8.20
N ARG A 264 8.38 -6.19 9.40
CA ARG A 264 8.63 -7.16 10.50
C ARG A 264 8.17 -8.57 10.16
N LEU A 265 6.90 -8.71 9.75
CA LEU A 265 6.33 -10.00 9.35
C LEU A 265 6.79 -10.47 7.97
N ASN A 266 7.54 -9.63 7.25
CA ASN A 266 7.96 -9.88 5.87
C ASN A 266 6.76 -10.34 5.02
N ARG A 267 5.70 -9.51 4.99
CA ARG A 267 4.39 -9.87 4.44
C ARG A 267 3.87 -8.76 3.52
N TYR A 268 3.35 -9.14 2.35
CA TYR A 268 2.59 -8.24 1.48
C TYR A 268 1.10 -8.44 1.68
N GLU A 269 0.33 -7.35 1.69
CA GLU A 269 -1.10 -7.38 1.97
C GLU A 269 -1.85 -6.68 0.87
N LEU A 270 -2.77 -7.39 0.23
CA LEU A 270 -3.65 -6.87 -0.80
C LEU A 270 -5.06 -6.76 -0.24
N TYR A 271 -5.53 -5.55 -0.02
CA TYR A 271 -6.89 -5.24 0.39
C TYR A 271 -7.75 -5.04 -0.84
N TYR A 272 -8.89 -5.74 -0.90
CA TYR A 272 -9.77 -5.75 -2.07
C TYR A 272 -11.25 -5.81 -1.69
N ASN A 273 -12.12 -5.40 -2.61
CA ASN A 273 -13.56 -5.35 -2.38
C ASN A 273 -14.30 -6.44 -3.17
N VAL A 274 -15.38 -6.95 -2.56
CA VAL A 274 -16.25 -7.99 -3.15
C VAL A 274 -17.66 -7.50 -3.45
N SER A 275 -17.93 -6.22 -3.22
CA SER A 275 -19.20 -5.56 -3.49
C SER A 275 -18.97 -4.24 -4.23
N GLY A 276 -19.90 -3.87 -5.11
CA GLY A 276 -19.83 -2.60 -5.83
C GLY A 276 -20.14 -1.41 -4.92
N GLY A 277 -19.45 -0.29 -5.12
CA GLY A 277 -19.64 0.97 -4.40
C GLY A 277 -18.92 1.08 -3.05
N SER A 278 -18.49 -0.05 -2.47
CA SER A 278 -17.86 -0.15 -1.15
C SER A 278 -16.33 -0.02 -1.19
N TYR A 279 -15.72 0.19 -0.03
CA TYR A 279 -14.28 0.02 0.14
C TYR A 279 -13.92 -1.44 0.50
N PRO A 280 -12.64 -1.83 0.36
CA PRO A 280 -12.17 -3.17 0.72
C PRO A 280 -12.63 -3.67 2.09
N ALA A 281 -13.24 -4.85 2.13
CA ALA A 281 -13.57 -5.57 3.35
C ALA A 281 -12.93 -6.96 3.37
N HIS A 282 -12.08 -7.26 2.38
CA HIS A 282 -11.34 -8.50 2.27
C HIS A 282 -9.86 -8.17 2.09
N ALA A 283 -8.98 -9.07 2.54
CA ALA A 283 -7.56 -8.97 2.29
C ALA A 283 -6.93 -10.33 1.96
N LEU A 284 -5.83 -10.28 1.20
CA LEU A 284 -4.95 -11.41 0.93
C LEU A 284 -3.56 -11.07 1.44
N PHE A 285 -3.03 -11.88 2.32
CA PHE A 285 -1.70 -11.70 2.89
C PHE A 285 -0.75 -12.74 2.34
N PHE A 286 0.34 -12.29 1.73
CA PHE A 286 1.42 -13.13 1.25
C PHE A 286 2.62 -13.03 2.19
N ASP A 287 2.91 -14.12 2.87
CA ASP A 287 4.09 -14.27 3.69
C ASP A 287 5.27 -14.71 2.81
N PHE A 288 6.34 -13.90 2.79
CA PHE A 288 7.52 -14.17 1.96
C PHE A 288 8.41 -15.29 2.51
N GLU A 289 8.35 -15.60 3.80
CA GLU A 289 9.09 -16.70 4.43
C GLU A 289 8.45 -18.04 4.08
N THR A 290 7.14 -18.17 4.32
CA THR A 290 6.41 -19.42 4.05
C THR A 290 5.97 -19.55 2.60
N ARG A 291 6.02 -18.45 1.82
CA ARG A 291 5.53 -18.34 0.43
C ARG A 291 4.08 -18.76 0.29
N SER A 292 3.28 -18.38 1.27
CA SER A 292 1.89 -18.80 1.38
C SER A 292 0.95 -17.60 1.44
N TRP A 293 -0.27 -17.83 0.96
CA TRP A 293 -1.34 -16.82 0.98
C TRP A 293 -2.34 -17.16 2.07
N LEU A 294 -2.67 -16.16 2.88
CA LEU A 294 -3.75 -16.17 3.86
C LEU A 294 -4.84 -15.21 3.38
N GLN A 295 -6.10 -15.57 3.60
CA GLN A 295 -7.25 -14.71 3.27
C GLN A 295 -7.88 -14.23 4.56
N GLN A 296 -8.24 -12.94 4.59
CA GLN A 296 -8.91 -12.32 5.71
C GLN A 296 -10.17 -11.57 5.25
N ARG A 297 -11.17 -11.52 6.13
CA ARG A 297 -12.43 -10.81 5.91
C ARG A 297 -12.73 -9.93 7.11
N PHE A 298 -13.20 -8.72 6.86
CA PHE A 298 -13.59 -7.73 7.85
C PHE A 298 -15.12 -7.63 7.83
N ALA A 299 -15.78 -8.08 8.90
CA ALA A 299 -17.24 -8.19 8.93
C ALA A 299 -17.95 -6.83 9.08
N SER A 300 -17.31 -5.88 9.75
CA SER A 300 -17.89 -4.60 10.19
C SER A 300 -17.22 -3.37 9.60
N HIS A 301 -16.07 -3.51 8.92
CA HIS A 301 -15.22 -2.39 8.55
C HIS A 301 -14.80 -2.43 7.08
N GLU A 302 -15.07 -1.34 6.34
CA GLU A 302 -14.54 -1.13 5.00
C GLU A 302 -13.31 -0.24 5.06
N LEU A 303 -12.18 -0.73 4.55
CA LEU A 303 -10.84 -0.15 4.68
C LEU A 303 -10.42 0.60 3.42
N GLY A 304 -10.18 1.89 3.57
CA GLY A 304 -9.82 2.83 2.52
C GLY A 304 -8.33 2.97 2.25
N ALA A 305 -7.45 2.79 3.24
CA ALA A 305 -5.98 2.84 3.15
C ALA A 305 -5.35 2.28 4.44
N GLY A 306 -4.02 2.16 4.49
CA GLY A 306 -3.29 1.82 5.71
C GLY A 306 -1.81 2.20 5.65
N LEU A 307 -1.17 2.21 6.80
CA LEU A 307 0.26 2.45 7.02
C LEU A 307 0.78 1.60 8.18
N ILE A 308 2.09 1.44 8.29
CA ILE A 308 2.79 0.85 9.44
C ILE A 308 2.98 1.90 10.53
N TRP A 309 2.59 1.54 11.75
CA TRP A 309 2.56 2.41 12.92
C TRP A 309 3.56 1.95 13.99
N PRO A 310 4.51 2.80 14.40
CA PRO A 310 5.54 2.44 15.38
C PRO A 310 5.07 2.69 16.81
N GLU A 311 4.27 1.78 17.37
CA GLU A 311 3.92 1.78 18.80
C GLU A 311 4.45 0.50 19.47
N PRO A 312 4.88 0.55 20.75
CA PRO A 312 5.17 -0.66 21.50
C PRO A 312 3.98 -1.61 21.52
N ASP A 313 4.27 -2.92 21.53
CA ASP A 313 3.30 -4.01 21.72
C ASP A 313 2.26 -3.59 22.78
N PRO A 314 0.95 -3.68 22.47
CA PRO A 314 -0.07 -3.43 23.46
C PRO A 314 0.09 -4.39 24.63
N ALA A 315 -0.42 -3.98 25.79
CA ALA A 315 -0.46 -4.85 26.94
C ALA A 315 -1.13 -6.18 26.53
N PRO A 316 -0.56 -7.35 26.92
CA PRO A 316 -1.13 -8.64 26.55
C PRO A 316 -2.62 -8.70 26.92
N GLY A 317 -3.49 -8.93 25.93
CA GLY A 317 -4.94 -9.09 26.12
C GLY A 317 -5.85 -8.04 25.47
N GLU A 318 -5.34 -7.04 24.76
CA GLU A 318 -6.19 -6.18 23.90
C GLU A 318 -6.73 -6.99 22.70
N THR A 319 -7.99 -6.75 22.27
CA THR A 319 -8.63 -7.46 21.13
C THR A 319 -8.78 -6.56 19.90
N TRP A 320 -9.07 -7.18 18.74
CA TRP A 320 -9.22 -6.57 17.40
C TRP A 320 -10.01 -5.25 17.34
N ASP A 321 -11.02 -5.08 18.20
CA ASP A 321 -11.93 -3.92 18.20
C ASP A 321 -11.70 -2.93 19.37
N GLN A 322 -10.70 -3.15 20.24
CA GLN A 322 -10.58 -2.40 21.50
C GLN A 322 -9.97 -1.00 21.37
N ARG A 323 -9.43 -0.63 20.19
CA ARG A 323 -9.07 0.76 19.86
C ARG A 323 -9.88 1.25 18.65
N GLY A 324 -11.12 1.65 18.92
CA GLY A 324 -11.98 2.31 17.94
C GLY A 324 -11.87 3.83 18.06
N ASP A 325 -10.99 4.45 17.28
CA ASP A 325 -10.94 5.92 17.19
C ASP A 325 -11.69 6.35 15.92
N THR A 326 -12.95 6.77 16.07
CA THR A 326 -13.82 7.16 14.95
C THR A 326 -13.66 8.63 14.56
N PHE A 327 -13.66 8.91 13.26
CA PHE A 327 -13.21 10.20 12.69
C PHE A 327 -14.31 11.22 12.39
N ASP A 328 -15.58 10.83 12.33
CA ASP A 328 -16.59 11.69 11.68
C ASP A 328 -17.93 11.83 12.41
N SER A 329 -18.07 11.32 13.65
CA SER A 329 -19.31 11.54 14.44
C SER A 329 -19.12 11.82 15.93
N THR A 330 -17.91 11.70 16.47
CA THR A 330 -17.56 12.28 17.76
C THR A 330 -16.91 13.62 17.53
N ILE A 331 -17.28 14.61 18.34
CA ILE A 331 -16.47 15.80 18.61
C ILE A 331 -15.28 15.32 19.46
N GLU A 332 -14.51 14.39 18.91
CA GLU A 332 -13.24 13.93 19.44
C GLU A 332 -12.22 14.39 18.43
N SER A 333 -11.43 15.35 18.88
CA SER A 333 -10.31 15.89 18.14
C SER A 333 -9.40 14.76 17.68
N TRP A 334 -8.82 14.93 16.50
CA TRP A 334 -7.64 14.31 15.87
C TRP A 334 -6.43 13.97 16.78
N ASN A 335 -6.56 14.16 18.09
CA ASN A 335 -5.59 13.95 19.15
C ASN A 335 -5.55 12.50 19.70
N GLU A 336 -6.45 11.60 19.30
CA GLU A 336 -6.62 10.30 19.98
C GLU A 336 -5.89 9.11 19.36
N ALA A 337 -5.34 9.27 18.15
CA ALA A 337 -4.60 8.22 17.44
C ALA A 337 -3.24 7.88 18.06
N GLY A 338 -3.08 8.05 19.38
CA GLY A 338 -1.98 7.63 20.23
C GLY A 338 -0.60 8.21 19.92
N THR A 339 0.28 8.04 20.90
CA THR A 339 1.64 8.59 20.92
C THR A 339 2.63 7.51 20.44
N PRO A 340 3.17 7.54 19.20
CA PRO A 340 4.35 6.75 18.85
C PRO A 340 5.50 7.08 19.80
N GLN A 341 5.91 6.10 20.61
CA GLN A 341 6.91 6.30 21.68
C GLN A 341 8.35 5.96 21.24
N ARG A 342 8.57 5.44 20.03
CA ARG A 342 9.91 5.03 19.55
C ARG A 342 10.09 5.28 18.05
N PRO A 343 11.34 5.49 17.58
CA PRO A 343 11.62 5.46 16.15
C PRO A 343 11.23 4.09 15.59
N ALA A 344 10.47 4.12 14.48
CA ALA A 344 10.01 2.93 13.76
C ALA A 344 11.21 2.06 13.43
N LEU A 345 11.22 0.80 13.90
CA LEU A 345 11.93 -0.34 13.29
C LEU A 345 11.87 -1.63 14.13
N GLU A 346 11.55 -1.60 15.43
CA GLU A 346 11.59 -2.82 16.27
C GLU A 346 10.21 -3.40 16.64
N ASP A 347 9.20 -2.56 16.89
CA ASP A 347 7.84 -2.98 17.25
C ASP A 347 6.83 -2.12 16.46
N ALA A 348 6.23 -2.67 15.39
CA ALA A 348 5.33 -1.91 14.52
C ALA A 348 4.01 -2.63 14.29
N ASP A 349 2.92 -1.93 14.57
CA ASP A 349 1.53 -2.29 14.27
C ASP A 349 1.15 -1.78 12.88
N GLU A 350 -0.01 -2.19 12.39
CA GLU A 350 -0.64 -1.59 11.21
C GLU A 350 -1.69 -0.59 11.68
N MET A 351 -1.78 0.57 11.04
CA MET A 351 -2.91 1.48 11.21
C MET A 351 -3.64 1.57 9.88
N VAL A 352 -4.90 1.14 9.87
CA VAL A 352 -5.77 1.18 8.70
C VAL A 352 -6.87 2.21 8.89
N PHE A 353 -7.35 2.77 7.80
CA PHE A 353 -8.34 3.85 7.81
C PHE A 353 -9.59 3.38 7.09
N SER A 354 -10.77 3.53 7.70
CA SER A 354 -12.03 3.27 7.00
C SER A 354 -12.36 4.34 5.99
N SER A 355 -13.30 3.99 5.11
CA SER A 355 -14.00 4.90 4.22
C SER A 355 -14.69 6.08 4.91
N LEU A 356 -15.09 5.91 6.17
CA LEU A 356 -15.73 6.92 7.03
C LEU A 356 -14.70 7.72 7.84
N GLY A 357 -13.42 7.57 7.53
CA GLY A 357 -12.31 8.29 8.14
C GLY A 357 -11.80 7.68 9.44
N SER A 358 -12.53 6.77 10.10
CA SER A 358 -12.10 6.15 11.36
C SER A 358 -10.76 5.44 11.18
N ALA A 359 -9.85 5.61 12.12
CA ALA A 359 -8.59 4.88 12.15
C ALA A 359 -8.75 3.65 13.05
N PHE A 360 -8.21 2.52 12.60
CA PHE A 360 -8.16 1.27 13.35
C PHE A 360 -6.70 0.88 13.45
N ARG A 361 -6.32 0.36 14.61
CA ARG A 361 -5.01 -0.24 14.79
C ARG A 361 -5.18 -1.74 14.67
N LEU A 362 -4.51 -2.30 13.68
CA LEU A 362 -4.41 -3.72 13.45
C LEU A 362 -3.08 -4.20 14.02
N LEU A 363 -3.18 -5.13 14.96
CA LEU A 363 -2.03 -5.85 15.47
C LEU A 363 -1.75 -7.01 14.54
N SER A 364 -0.73 -6.85 13.72
CA SER A 364 -0.35 -7.84 12.71
C SER A 364 0.12 -9.18 13.34
N ALA A 365 0.52 -9.14 14.62
CA ALA A 365 0.90 -10.28 15.46
C ALA A 365 -0.25 -10.89 16.27
N GLN A 366 -1.47 -10.33 16.25
CA GLN A 366 -2.59 -10.93 16.97
C GLN A 366 -3.03 -12.25 16.34
N THR A 367 -2.84 -13.33 17.10
CA THR A 367 -3.25 -14.69 16.78
C THR A 367 -4.56 -15.09 17.47
N THR A 368 -5.07 -14.26 18.38
CA THR A 368 -6.28 -14.53 19.16
C THR A 368 -7.50 -13.88 18.53
N ASP A 369 -8.54 -14.69 18.33
CA ASP A 369 -9.86 -14.24 17.92
C ASP A 369 -10.50 -13.31 18.98
N ASP A 370 -11.33 -12.37 18.54
CA ASP A 370 -12.30 -11.61 19.33
C ASP A 370 -13.61 -12.41 19.54
N GLY A 371 -13.56 -13.74 19.36
CA GLY A 371 -14.73 -14.59 19.16
C GLY A 371 -15.23 -14.65 17.70
N THR A 372 -14.64 -13.91 16.77
CA THR A 372 -14.89 -14.06 15.33
C THR A 372 -14.05 -15.20 14.77
N ALA A 373 -14.71 -16.22 14.24
CA ALA A 373 -14.02 -17.38 13.68
C ALA A 373 -13.09 -16.98 12.52
N ILE A 374 -11.78 -17.15 12.73
CA ILE A 374 -10.78 -17.03 11.65
C ILE A 374 -10.87 -18.29 10.80
N ASP A 375 -11.41 -18.17 9.58
CA ASP A 375 -11.48 -19.28 8.62
C ASP A 375 -10.14 -19.45 7.90
N CYS A 376 -9.26 -20.25 8.49
CA CYS A 376 -7.98 -20.65 7.87
C CYS A 376 -8.18 -21.83 6.91
N ARG A 377 -8.12 -21.56 5.60
CA ARG A 377 -8.33 -22.58 4.54
C ARG A 377 -7.02 -23.16 4.01
N TRP A 378 -6.54 -24.23 4.65
CA TRP A 378 -5.50 -25.08 4.07
C TRP A 378 -6.08 -25.98 2.96
N ARG A 379 -5.41 -26.02 1.79
CA ARG A 379 -5.75 -26.95 0.70
C ARG A 379 -4.49 -27.69 0.26
N SER A 380 -4.42 -28.98 0.59
CA SER A 380 -3.34 -29.87 0.13
C SER A 380 -3.57 -30.29 -1.33
N HIS A 381 -2.54 -30.16 -2.17
CA HIS A 381 -2.54 -30.75 -3.52
C HIS A 381 -2.39 -32.29 -3.49
N GLY A 382 -1.99 -32.85 -2.34
CA GLY A 382 -1.58 -34.24 -2.19
C GLY A 382 -2.68 -35.22 -1.77
N MET A 383 -3.94 -34.80 -1.69
CA MET A 383 -5.09 -35.69 -1.42
C MET A 383 -5.97 -35.96 -2.65
N ALA A 384 -5.57 -35.45 -3.82
CA ALA A 384 -6.20 -35.80 -5.09
C ALA A 384 -5.73 -37.21 -5.48
N GLY A 385 -6.45 -38.21 -4.99
CA GLY A 385 -6.10 -39.62 -5.16
C GLY A 385 -5.64 -39.93 -6.59
N LYS A 386 -4.35 -40.27 -6.75
CA LYS A 386 -3.80 -40.73 -8.04
C LYS A 386 -4.45 -42.05 -8.53
N ARG A 387 -5.29 -42.67 -7.71
CA ARG A 387 -6.03 -43.91 -8.01
C ARG A 387 -7.48 -43.78 -7.53
N ARG A 388 -8.43 -44.03 -8.45
CA ARG A 388 -9.89 -43.98 -8.27
C ARG A 388 -10.47 -44.85 -7.14
N LEU A 389 -9.65 -45.65 -6.47
CA LEU A 389 -10.02 -46.60 -5.40
C LEU A 389 -9.03 -46.62 -4.23
N ALA A 390 -8.08 -45.68 -4.17
CA ALA A 390 -7.14 -45.59 -3.05
C ALA A 390 -7.63 -44.55 -2.04
N TYR A 391 -7.71 -44.94 -0.77
CA TYR A 391 -7.87 -43.99 0.33
C TYR A 391 -6.51 -43.37 0.62
N GLU A 392 -6.38 -42.05 0.49
CA GLU A 392 -5.24 -41.31 1.01
C GLU A 392 -5.61 -40.81 2.41
N ARG A 393 -4.80 -41.18 3.40
CA ARG A 393 -5.07 -40.86 4.80
C ARG A 393 -4.23 -39.65 5.19
N LEU A 394 -4.88 -38.57 5.57
CA LEU A 394 -4.24 -37.51 6.33
C LEU A 394 -3.94 -38.07 7.73
N HIS A 395 -2.68 -38.33 8.00
CA HIS A 395 -2.25 -38.98 9.25
C HIS A 395 -2.36 -38.06 10.45
N GLU A 396 -2.01 -36.79 10.27
CA GLU A 396 -1.97 -35.80 11.34
C GLU A 396 -2.17 -34.39 10.77
N ILE A 397 -2.96 -33.59 11.47
CA ILE A 397 -2.96 -32.13 11.36
C ILE A 397 -2.40 -31.63 12.67
N TRP A 398 -1.26 -30.96 12.61
CA TRP A 398 -0.68 -30.32 13.77
C TRP A 398 -1.08 -28.86 13.77
N THR A 399 -1.77 -28.45 14.83
CA THR A 399 -2.18 -27.07 15.05
C THR A 399 -1.56 -26.62 16.36
N GLU A 400 -0.54 -25.77 16.26
CA GLU A 400 -0.08 -24.99 17.40
C GLU A 400 -0.99 -23.78 17.55
N TYR A 401 -1.45 -23.53 18.77
CA TYR A 401 -2.31 -22.39 19.07
C TYR A 401 -1.94 -21.83 20.43
N GLU A 402 -2.05 -20.52 20.57
CA GLU A 402 -1.96 -19.80 21.83
C GLU A 402 -3.30 -19.09 22.02
N ALA A 403 -4.02 -19.43 23.08
CA ALA A 403 -5.34 -18.87 23.34
C ALA A 403 -5.45 -18.40 24.79
N THR A 404 -5.68 -17.11 24.97
CA THR A 404 -5.90 -16.46 26.27
C THR A 404 -7.25 -16.83 26.89
N SER A 405 -8.18 -17.35 26.09
CA SER A 405 -9.48 -17.88 26.52
C SER A 405 -9.78 -19.23 25.87
N ALA A 406 -10.82 -19.93 26.34
CA ALA A 406 -11.25 -21.17 25.71
C ALA A 406 -11.81 -20.89 24.31
N SER A 407 -11.15 -21.39 23.28
CA SER A 407 -11.58 -21.25 21.89
C SER A 407 -11.95 -22.62 21.30
N SER A 408 -12.44 -22.63 20.07
CA SER A 408 -12.71 -23.85 19.33
C SER A 408 -12.18 -23.74 17.91
N ALA A 409 -11.30 -24.66 17.52
CA ALA A 409 -10.95 -24.85 16.12
C ALA A 409 -11.87 -25.93 15.55
N SER A 410 -12.47 -25.70 14.38
CA SER A 410 -13.21 -26.74 13.69
C SER A 410 -12.53 -27.05 12.36
N VAL A 411 -12.16 -28.31 12.16
CA VAL A 411 -11.60 -28.78 10.90
C VAL A 411 -12.73 -29.30 10.04
N PHE A 412 -13.00 -28.60 8.94
CA PHE A 412 -14.00 -29.01 7.96
C PHE A 412 -13.32 -29.60 6.74
N CYS A 413 -13.80 -30.76 6.28
CA CYS A 413 -13.39 -31.34 5.02
C CYS A 413 -14.44 -30.99 3.96
N SER A 414 -13.98 -30.54 2.79
CA SER A 414 -14.85 -30.32 1.64
C SER A 414 -14.43 -31.26 0.52
N TYR A 415 -15.40 -31.98 -0.03
CA TYR A 415 -15.22 -32.90 -1.16
C TYR A 415 -15.42 -32.22 -2.52
N ASP A 416 -15.89 -30.98 -2.54
CA ASP A 416 -16.23 -30.23 -3.75
C ASP A 416 -15.52 -28.86 -3.81
N LEU A 417 -14.29 -28.81 -3.28
CA LEU A 417 -13.40 -27.64 -3.35
C LEU A 417 -13.92 -26.39 -2.61
N GLY A 418 -14.71 -26.61 -1.56
CA GLY A 418 -15.17 -25.59 -0.62
C GLY A 418 -16.59 -25.09 -0.85
N THR A 419 -17.37 -25.79 -1.68
CA THR A 419 -18.79 -25.44 -1.93
C THR A 419 -19.69 -26.02 -0.83
N ASN A 420 -19.47 -27.27 -0.46
CA ASN A 420 -20.10 -27.97 0.66
C ASN A 420 -19.04 -28.57 1.57
N PHE A 421 -19.34 -28.61 2.86
CA PHE A 421 -18.47 -29.16 3.89
C PHE A 421 -19.18 -30.28 4.63
N ASP A 422 -18.43 -31.34 4.93
CA ASP A 422 -18.87 -32.34 5.89
C ASP A 422 -18.92 -31.73 7.29
N SER A 423 -19.63 -32.39 8.21
CA SER A 423 -19.68 -31.98 9.62
C SER A 423 -18.26 -31.85 10.18
N GLY A 424 -17.89 -30.64 10.60
CA GLY A 424 -16.55 -30.34 11.09
C GLY A 424 -16.19 -31.13 12.34
N PHE A 425 -14.92 -31.47 12.47
CA PHE A 425 -14.37 -31.98 13.71
C PHE A 425 -14.00 -30.79 14.61
N ALA A 426 -14.79 -30.56 15.65
CA ALA A 426 -14.54 -29.50 16.62
C ALA A 426 -13.49 -29.94 17.64
N LEU A 427 -12.39 -29.20 17.68
CA LEU A 427 -11.36 -29.23 18.71
C LEU A 427 -11.69 -28.16 19.75
N SER A 428 -11.98 -28.58 20.97
CA SER A 428 -12.04 -27.66 22.10
C SER A 428 -10.62 -27.26 22.48
N LEU A 429 -10.26 -26.02 22.19
CA LEU A 429 -8.96 -25.45 22.54
C LEU A 429 -9.08 -24.92 23.96
N LYS A 430 -8.44 -25.62 24.90
CA LYS A 430 -8.38 -25.13 26.29
C LYS A 430 -7.52 -23.88 26.31
N SER A 431 -7.90 -22.91 27.14
CA SER A 431 -7.04 -21.76 27.46
C SER A 431 -5.68 -22.28 27.89
N SER A 432 -4.64 -21.96 27.14
CA SER A 432 -3.27 -22.30 27.50
C SER A 432 -2.76 -21.23 28.45
N SER A 433 -2.72 -21.51 29.75
CA SER A 433 -1.96 -20.69 30.70
C SER A 433 -0.49 -21.04 30.55
N HIS A 434 0.28 -20.17 29.89
CA HIS A 434 1.74 -20.16 30.00
C HIS A 434 2.21 -18.95 30.80
#